data_AF-A0A258YII4-F1
#
_entry.id   AF-A0A258YII4-F1
#
_cell.length_a   1.000
_cell.length_b   1.000
_cell.length_c   1.000
_cell.angle_alpha   90.00
_cell.angle_beta   90.00
_cell.angle_gamma   90.00
#
_symmetry.space_group_name_H-M   'P 1'
#
loop_
_entity.id
_entity.type
_entity.pdbx_description
1 polymer ?
#
loop_
_entity_poly.entity_id
_entity_poly.type
_entity_poly.pdbx_seq_one_letter_code
_entity_poly.pdbx_strand_id
1 'polypeptide(L)'
;MKKMAFLLMAMMGFGFMAQAQTDSLQQFTGKFTFPEGGIVSYVTISVDGGKLVFSSDKGSGSLEKVATDSFSIPEYQGTGKFVRNADSTITGVVIDVMGYHLEGTKDKTVAILDRKYFLKSKGQESFTR
;
A
#
# COMPACT_ATOMS: atom_id res chain seq x y z
N MET A 1 27.99 39.01 -13.20
CA MET A 1 27.15 37.81 -13.45
C MET A 1 27.07 36.88 -12.22
N LYS A 2 26.75 37.41 -11.03
CA LYS A 2 26.78 36.65 -9.76
C LYS A 2 25.38 36.30 -9.22
N LYS A 3 24.34 36.90 -9.81
CA LYS A 3 22.92 36.72 -9.43
C LYS A 3 22.23 35.60 -10.24
N MET A 4 22.85 35.19 -11.36
CA MET A 4 22.32 34.17 -12.28
C MET A 4 22.60 32.74 -11.80
N ALA A 5 23.59 32.54 -10.93
CA ALA A 5 23.90 31.22 -10.36
C ALA A 5 22.85 30.75 -9.34
N PHE A 6 22.09 31.66 -8.73
CA PHE A 6 21.09 31.32 -7.72
C PHE A 6 19.81 30.72 -8.31
N LEU A 7 19.51 31.01 -9.58
CA LEU A 7 18.31 30.52 -10.27
C LEU A 7 18.44 29.06 -10.76
N LEU A 8 19.67 28.63 -11.08
CA LEU A 8 19.96 27.25 -11.51
C LEU A 8 19.96 26.25 -10.34
N MET A 9 20.29 26.68 -9.12
CA MET A 9 20.26 25.82 -7.92
C MET A 9 18.82 25.51 -7.46
N ALA A 10 17.86 26.38 -7.78
CA ALA A 10 16.46 26.24 -7.37
C ALA A 10 15.67 25.18 -8.18
N MET A 11 16.13 24.82 -9.39
CA MET A 11 15.43 23.86 -10.26
C MET A 11 15.74 22.38 -9.97
N MET A 12 16.77 22.08 -9.16
CA MET A 12 17.12 20.68 -8.79
C MET A 12 16.33 20.14 -7.58
N GLY A 13 15.47 20.96 -6.94
CA GLY A 13 14.77 20.57 -5.70
C GLY A 13 13.45 19.79 -5.88
N PHE A 14 12.87 19.77 -7.08
CA PHE A 14 11.49 19.27 -7.27
C PHE A 14 11.37 17.77 -7.61
N GLY A 15 12.47 17.05 -7.82
CA GLY A 15 12.44 15.63 -8.22
C GLY A 15 12.18 14.62 -7.10
N PHE A 16 12.40 14.98 -5.84
CA PHE A 16 12.41 14.01 -4.72
C PHE A 16 11.05 13.84 -4.01
N MET A 17 10.08 14.73 -4.22
CA MET A 17 8.81 14.66 -3.48
C MET A 17 7.84 13.59 -4.03
N ALA A 18 7.88 13.28 -5.33
CA ALA A 18 6.96 12.32 -5.94
C ALA A 18 7.22 10.86 -5.51
N GLN A 19 8.49 10.49 -5.25
CA GLN A 19 8.83 9.13 -4.81
C GLN A 19 8.39 8.85 -3.36
N ALA A 20 8.55 9.81 -2.44
CA ALA A 20 8.22 9.62 -1.03
C ALA A 20 6.72 9.36 -0.80
N GLN A 21 5.84 9.98 -1.59
CA GLN A 21 4.41 9.75 -1.48
C GLN A 21 4.03 8.32 -1.90
N THR A 22 4.65 7.80 -2.96
CA THR A 22 4.42 6.42 -3.42
C THR A 22 4.90 5.42 -2.38
N ASP A 23 6.12 5.58 -1.85
CA ASP A 23 6.66 4.71 -0.79
C ASP A 23 5.76 4.67 0.45
N SER A 24 5.15 5.81 0.81
CA SER A 24 4.22 5.88 1.94
C SER A 24 2.90 5.12 1.71
N LEU A 25 2.46 4.93 0.47
CA LEU A 25 1.26 4.16 0.14
C LEU A 25 1.54 2.67 0.02
N GLN A 26 2.76 2.28 -0.35
CA GLN A 26 3.14 0.88 -0.53
C GLN A 26 2.99 0.04 0.75
N GLN A 27 3.10 0.64 1.94
CA GLN A 27 2.87 -0.10 3.19
C GLN A 27 1.46 -0.72 3.30
N PHE A 28 0.46 -0.08 2.68
CA PHE A 28 -0.93 -0.49 2.71
C PHE A 28 -1.26 -1.57 1.67
N THR A 29 -0.42 -1.73 0.64
CA THR A 29 -0.68 -2.67 -0.45
C THR A 29 -0.51 -4.11 -0.01
N GLY A 30 -1.23 -5.02 -0.67
CA GLY A 30 -1.20 -6.45 -0.40
C GLY A 30 -2.59 -7.07 -0.39
N LYS A 31 -2.62 -8.39 -0.20
CA LYS A 31 -3.86 -9.15 -0.09
C LYS A 31 -4.26 -9.31 1.37
N PHE A 32 -5.53 -9.10 1.67
CA PHE A 32 -6.13 -9.29 2.99
C PHE A 32 -7.22 -10.34 2.87
N THR A 33 -7.12 -11.39 3.68
CA THR A 33 -8.01 -12.54 3.67
C THR A 33 -8.96 -12.47 4.86
N PHE A 34 -10.24 -12.70 4.62
CA PHE A 34 -11.30 -12.71 5.65
C PHE A 34 -11.62 -14.14 6.10
N PRO A 35 -12.25 -14.32 7.27
CA PRO A 35 -12.68 -15.64 7.74
C PRO A 35 -13.59 -16.37 6.73
N GLU A 36 -13.51 -17.70 6.73
CA GLU A 36 -14.38 -18.54 5.90
C GLU A 36 -15.86 -18.30 6.24
N GLY A 37 -16.73 -18.33 5.22
CA GLY A 37 -18.14 -17.99 5.35
C GLY A 37 -18.44 -16.48 5.37
N GLY A 38 -17.40 -15.63 5.31
CA GLY A 38 -17.54 -14.20 5.08
C GLY A 38 -18.12 -13.84 3.71
N ILE A 39 -18.62 -12.62 3.56
CA ILE A 39 -19.28 -12.13 2.34
C ILE A 39 -18.29 -11.98 1.18
N VAL A 40 -17.03 -11.74 1.52
CA VAL A 40 -15.89 -11.59 0.62
C VAL A 40 -14.76 -12.45 1.17
N SER A 41 -14.14 -13.27 0.33
CA SER A 41 -13.04 -14.15 0.80
C SER A 41 -11.73 -13.39 0.99
N TYR A 42 -11.46 -12.41 0.13
CA TYR A 42 -10.27 -11.57 0.22
C TYR A 42 -10.46 -10.25 -0.51
N VAL A 43 -9.64 -9.27 -0.16
CA VAL A 43 -9.48 -8.02 -0.91
C VAL A 43 -8.00 -7.78 -1.20
N THR A 44 -7.69 -7.32 -2.40
CA THR A 44 -6.35 -6.87 -2.79
C THR A 44 -6.31 -5.36 -2.79
N ILE A 45 -5.36 -4.78 -2.07
CA ILE A 45 -5.07 -3.34 -2.07
C ILE A 45 -3.84 -3.07 -2.94
N SER A 46 -3.94 -2.12 -3.86
CA SER A 46 -2.86 -1.69 -4.74
C SER A 46 -2.81 -0.17 -4.87
N VAL A 47 -1.72 0.35 -5.43
CA VAL A 47 -1.61 1.77 -5.80
C VAL A 47 -1.87 1.91 -7.30
N ASP A 48 -2.82 2.75 -7.66
CA ASP A 48 -3.10 3.16 -9.04
C ASP A 48 -3.23 4.68 -9.12
N GLY A 49 -2.53 5.30 -10.08
CA GLY A 49 -2.52 6.76 -10.24
C GLY A 49 -2.11 7.54 -8.98
N GLY A 50 -1.31 6.96 -8.08
CA GLY A 50 -0.92 7.58 -6.81
C GLY A 50 -2.01 7.56 -5.72
N LYS A 51 -3.07 6.77 -5.91
CA LYS A 51 -4.14 6.54 -4.96
C LYS A 51 -4.21 5.06 -4.59
N LEU A 52 -4.75 4.76 -3.41
CA LEU A 52 -5.06 3.38 -3.05
C LEU A 52 -6.36 2.96 -3.72
N VAL A 53 -6.35 1.76 -4.28
CA VAL A 53 -7.52 1.10 -4.86
C VAL A 53 -7.63 -0.31 -4.29
N PHE A 54 -8.86 -0.84 -4.26
CA PHE A 54 -9.12 -2.21 -3.83
C PHE A 54 -9.82 -3.02 -4.90
N SER A 55 -9.63 -4.34 -4.87
CA SER A 55 -10.30 -5.29 -5.75
C SER A 55 -10.59 -6.61 -5.04
N SER A 56 -11.78 -7.16 -5.26
CA SER A 56 -12.28 -8.41 -4.70
C SER A 56 -13.22 -9.11 -5.70
N ASP A 57 -13.69 -10.31 -5.37
CA ASP A 57 -14.71 -11.01 -6.16
C ASP A 57 -16.08 -10.32 -6.16
N LYS A 58 -16.33 -9.42 -5.19
CA LYS A 58 -17.60 -8.67 -5.05
C LYS A 58 -17.55 -7.27 -5.62
N GLY A 59 -16.38 -6.79 -6.04
CA GLY A 59 -16.22 -5.47 -6.61
C GLY A 59 -14.88 -4.81 -6.30
N SER A 60 -14.74 -3.58 -6.78
CA SER A 60 -13.53 -2.78 -6.76
C SER A 60 -13.86 -1.31 -6.60
N GLY A 61 -12.92 -0.53 -6.09
CA GLY A 61 -13.10 0.91 -5.94
C GLY A 61 -11.85 1.61 -5.42
N SER A 62 -12.02 2.87 -5.10
CA SER A 62 -10.96 3.75 -4.58
C SER A 62 -11.02 3.87 -3.07
N LEU A 63 -9.86 4.14 -2.45
CA LEU A 63 -9.73 4.45 -1.04
C LEU A 63 -9.28 5.90 -0.89
N GLU A 64 -10.07 6.71 -0.19
CA GLU A 64 -9.76 8.11 0.07
C GLU A 64 -9.32 8.29 1.51
N LYS A 65 -8.15 8.91 1.73
CA LYS A 65 -7.58 9.03 3.06
C LYS A 65 -8.39 10.01 3.91
N VAL A 66 -8.81 9.57 5.09
CA VAL A 66 -9.56 10.37 6.07
C VAL A 66 -8.69 10.69 7.29
N ALA A 67 -7.94 9.71 7.79
CA ALA A 67 -7.01 9.88 8.91
C ALA A 67 -5.82 8.92 8.77
N THR A 68 -4.97 8.85 9.80
CA THR A 68 -3.93 7.82 9.87
C THR A 68 -4.56 6.44 9.81
N ASP A 69 -4.09 5.64 8.87
CA ASP A 69 -4.55 4.27 8.61
C ASP A 69 -6.06 4.12 8.33
N SER A 70 -6.79 5.23 8.15
CA SER A 70 -8.25 5.23 8.00
C SER A 70 -8.66 5.91 6.70
N PHE A 71 -9.51 5.23 5.94
CA PHE A 71 -9.89 5.59 4.59
C PHE A 71 -11.41 5.46 4.42
N SER A 72 -12.01 6.33 3.62
CA SER A 72 -13.38 6.16 3.13
C SER A 72 -13.40 5.29 1.88
N ILE A 73 -14.53 4.62 1.68
CA ILE A 73 -14.86 3.79 0.52
C ILE A 73 -16.11 4.40 -0.13
N PRO A 74 -15.97 5.42 -1.00
CA PRO A 74 -17.09 6.20 -1.51
C PRO A 74 -18.14 5.36 -2.23
N GLU A 75 -17.70 4.37 -3.01
CA GLU A 75 -18.56 3.52 -3.84
C GLU A 75 -19.52 2.65 -3.00
N TYR A 76 -19.17 2.43 -1.73
CA TYR A 76 -19.94 1.60 -0.80
C TYR A 76 -20.39 2.37 0.45
N GLN A 77 -20.23 3.70 0.46
CA GLN A 77 -20.56 4.59 1.58
C GLN A 77 -20.03 4.06 2.92
N GLY A 78 -18.78 3.57 2.93
CA GLY A 78 -18.19 2.91 4.08
C GLY A 78 -16.79 3.40 4.41
N THR A 79 -16.14 2.68 5.33
CA THR A 79 -14.80 2.99 5.81
C THR A 79 -13.93 1.74 5.90
N GLY A 80 -12.63 1.93 5.66
CA GLY A 80 -11.59 0.92 5.88
C GLY A 80 -10.54 1.45 6.85
N LYS A 81 -10.14 0.62 7.81
CA LYS A 81 -9.07 0.93 8.78
C LYS A 81 -8.00 -0.15 8.77
N PHE A 82 -6.75 0.22 8.51
CA PHE A 82 -5.63 -0.70 8.61
C PHE A 82 -5.22 -0.91 10.06
N VAL A 83 -4.90 -2.15 10.41
CA VAL A 83 -4.47 -2.56 11.75
C VAL A 83 -2.97 -2.83 11.72
N ARG A 84 -2.24 -2.23 12.66
CA ARG A 84 -0.80 -2.42 12.84
C ARG A 84 -0.51 -3.29 14.05
N ASN A 85 0.58 -4.05 13.98
CA ASN A 85 1.15 -4.76 15.12
C ASN A 85 2.07 -3.85 15.96
N ALA A 86 2.69 -4.43 17.00
CA ALA A 86 3.63 -3.73 17.88
C ALA A 86 4.86 -3.14 17.14
N ASP A 87 5.24 -3.73 16.00
CA ASP A 87 6.34 -3.27 15.15
C ASP A 87 5.89 -2.18 14.14
N SER A 88 4.71 -1.59 14.33
CA SER A 88 4.09 -0.62 13.42
C SER A 88 3.87 -1.15 12.00
N THR A 89 3.85 -2.47 11.81
CA THR A 89 3.63 -3.12 10.51
C THR A 89 2.15 -3.42 10.33
N ILE A 90 1.60 -3.13 9.15
CA ILE A 90 0.21 -3.44 8.83
C ILE A 90 0.02 -4.95 8.72
N THR A 91 -0.81 -5.50 9.59
CA THR A 91 -1.12 -6.93 9.67
C THR A 91 -2.58 -7.25 9.35
N GLY A 92 -3.45 -6.25 9.27
CA GLY A 92 -4.87 -6.47 8.98
C GLY A 92 -5.59 -5.23 8.48
N VAL A 93 -6.88 -5.43 8.18
CA VAL A 93 -7.81 -4.40 7.76
C VAL A 93 -9.17 -4.67 8.38
N VAL A 94 -9.85 -3.61 8.82
CA VAL A 94 -11.25 -3.63 9.22
C VAL A 94 -12.03 -2.84 8.18
N ILE A 95 -13.12 -3.41 7.65
CA ILE A 95 -13.95 -2.79 6.63
C ILE A 95 -15.40 -2.74 7.13
N ASP A 96 -15.96 -1.55 7.16
CA ASP A 96 -17.34 -1.28 7.52
C ASP A 96 -18.07 -0.72 6.28
N VAL A 97 -18.93 -1.52 5.67
CA VAL A 97 -19.67 -1.15 4.44
C VAL A 97 -21.08 -1.72 4.47
N MET A 98 -22.08 -0.93 4.09
CA MET A 98 -23.47 -1.42 3.92
C MET A 98 -24.04 -2.21 5.12
N GLY A 99 -23.59 -1.90 6.34
CA GLY A 99 -24.01 -2.60 7.57
C GLY A 99 -23.20 -3.88 7.91
N TYR A 100 -22.19 -4.22 7.11
CA TYR A 100 -21.28 -5.33 7.38
C TYR A 100 -19.98 -4.86 8.02
N HIS A 101 -19.48 -5.67 8.95
CA HIS A 101 -18.18 -5.52 9.60
C HIS A 101 -17.29 -6.69 9.20
N LEU A 102 -16.18 -6.40 8.52
CA LEU A 102 -15.27 -7.41 7.98
C LEU A 102 -13.87 -7.19 8.55
N GLU A 103 -13.32 -8.22 9.19
CA GLU A 103 -11.96 -8.21 9.72
C GLU A 103 -11.06 -9.12 8.88
N GLY A 104 -10.09 -8.54 8.19
CA GLY A 104 -9.17 -9.24 7.29
C GLY A 104 -7.75 -9.25 7.83
N THR A 105 -7.03 -10.34 7.61
CA THR A 105 -5.59 -10.48 7.92
C THR A 105 -4.75 -10.35 6.66
N LYS A 106 -3.66 -9.60 6.72
CA LYS A 106 -2.73 -9.43 5.60
C LYS A 106 -1.98 -10.74 5.33
N ASP A 107 -2.05 -11.23 4.10
CA ASP A 107 -1.32 -12.41 3.65
C ASP A 107 0.19 -12.13 3.68
N LYS A 108 0.91 -12.86 4.53
CA LYS A 108 2.37 -12.74 4.66
C LYS A 108 3.13 -13.35 3.47
N THR A 109 2.46 -14.16 2.65
CA THR A 109 3.08 -14.95 1.57
C THR A 109 3.69 -14.07 0.48
N VAL A 110 3.07 -12.93 0.15
CA VAL A 110 3.55 -12.03 -0.92
C VAL A 110 4.87 -11.36 -0.53
N ALA A 111 5.01 -10.93 0.73
CA ALA A 111 6.22 -10.28 1.22
C ALA A 111 7.45 -11.21 1.32
N ILE A 112 7.22 -12.52 1.50
CA ILE A 112 8.31 -13.52 1.61
C ILE A 112 8.87 -13.85 0.22
N LEU A 113 8.04 -13.89 -0.82
CA LEU A 113 8.49 -14.17 -2.18
C LEU A 113 9.42 -13.06 -2.68
N ASP A 114 9.02 -11.80 -2.55
CA ASP A 114 9.83 -10.65 -3.02
C ASP A 114 11.22 -10.62 -2.37
N ARG A 115 11.29 -10.85 -1.04
CA ARG A 115 12.57 -10.99 -0.31
C ARG A 115 13.41 -12.17 -0.85
N LYS A 116 12.80 -13.31 -1.14
CA LYS A 116 13.52 -14.50 -1.62
C LYS A 116 14.12 -14.29 -3.00
N TYR A 117 13.41 -13.60 -3.90
CA TYR A 117 13.93 -13.25 -5.23
C TYR A 117 15.01 -12.15 -5.16
N PHE A 118 14.84 -11.15 -4.29
CA PHE A 118 15.84 -10.09 -4.09
C PHE A 118 17.14 -10.60 -3.45
N LEU A 119 17.05 -11.53 -2.50
CA LEU A 119 18.25 -12.16 -1.91
C LEU A 119 18.95 -13.10 -2.90
N LYS A 120 18.20 -13.75 -3.80
CA LYS A 120 18.77 -14.60 -4.85
C LYS A 120 19.54 -13.78 -5.88
N SER A 121 19.06 -12.60 -6.28
CA SER A 121 19.77 -11.75 -7.24
C SER A 121 21.08 -11.18 -6.67
N LYS A 122 21.09 -10.77 -5.39
CA LYS A 122 22.32 -10.28 -4.73
C LYS A 122 23.39 -11.35 -4.47
N GLY A 123 23.02 -12.63 -4.48
CA GLY A 123 23.96 -13.74 -4.27
C GLY A 123 24.70 -14.24 -5.52
N GLN A 124 24.36 -13.76 -6.72
CA GLN A 124 24.89 -14.31 -7.98
C GLN A 124 26.02 -13.48 -8.61
N GLU A 125 26.47 -12.38 -8.01
CA GLU A 125 27.56 -11.53 -8.56
C GLU A 125 28.98 -11.89 -8.08
N SER A 126 29.17 -13.01 -7.38
CA SER A 126 30.48 -13.36 -6.79
C SER A 126 30.99 -14.75 -7.18
N PHE A 127 30.84 -15.19 -8.43
CA PHE A 127 31.65 -16.32 -8.93
C PHE A 127 31.93 -16.16 -10.42
N THR A 128 32.83 -15.25 -10.76
CA THR A 128 33.63 -15.39 -11.98
C THR A 128 35.05 -14.93 -11.64
N ARG A 129 35.91 -15.91 -11.36
CA ARG A 129 37.35 -15.73 -11.37
C ARG A 129 37.97 -16.95 -12.02
#